data_AF-A3VW71-F1
#
_entry.id   AF-A3VW71-F1
#
_cell.length_a   1.000
_cell.length_b   1.000
_cell.length_c   1.000
_cell.angle_alpha   90.00
_cell.angle_beta   90.00
_cell.angle_gamma   90.00
#
_symmetry.space_group_name_H-M   'P 1'
#
loop_
_entity.id
_entity.type
_entity.pdbx_description
1 polymer ?
#
loop_
_entity_poly.entity_id
_entity_poly.type
_entity_poly.pdbx_seq_one_letter_code
_entity_poly.pdbx_strand_id
1 'polypeptide(L)' 'MKRPTLYEHMAKGTFIRPVKLAPKLAVWPKDEVAQINAARVRGATDDQIRALVIELTEARKNCV' A
#
# COMPACT_ATOMS: atom_id res chain seq x y z
N MET A 1 -10.47 -20.44 -8.67
CA MET A 1 -9.21 -19.70 -8.90
C MET A 1 -9.41 -18.28 -8.37
N LYS A 2 -8.85 -17.93 -7.20
CA LYS A 2 -9.16 -16.68 -6.49
C LYS A 2 -8.61 -15.47 -7.29
N ARG A 3 -9.51 -14.55 -7.65
CA ARG A 3 -9.25 -13.25 -8.30
C ARG A 3 -8.43 -12.35 -7.35
N PRO A 4 -7.74 -11.31 -7.87
CA PRO A 4 -6.35 -11.03 -7.53
C PRO A 4 -6.13 -10.44 -6.13
N THR A 5 -5.11 -11.00 -5.51
CA THR A 5 -4.47 -10.75 -4.20
C THR A 5 -4.08 -9.31 -3.85
N LEU A 6 -4.39 -8.31 -4.68
CA LEU A 6 -3.96 -6.93 -4.44
C LEU A 6 -5.12 -5.94 -4.29
N TYR A 7 -6.14 -6.06 -5.15
CA TYR A 7 -7.32 -5.19 -5.08
C TYR A 7 -8.17 -5.45 -3.83
N GLU A 8 -8.26 -6.70 -3.38
CA GLU A 8 -8.88 -7.02 -2.10
C GLU A 8 -8.12 -6.43 -0.91
N HIS A 9 -6.79 -6.44 -0.94
CA HIS A 9 -5.98 -5.84 0.12
C HIS A 9 -6.11 -4.31 0.12
N MET A 10 -6.19 -3.69 -1.06
CA MET A 10 -6.52 -2.26 -1.16
C MET A 10 -7.92 -1.96 -0.62
N ALA A 11 -8.92 -2.79 -0.90
CA ALA A 11 -10.28 -2.63 -0.35
C ALA A 11 -10.32 -2.79 1.17
N LYS A 12 -9.49 -3.68 1.74
CA LYS A 12 -9.33 -3.88 3.19
C LYS A 12 -8.43 -2.84 3.86
N GLY A 13 -7.84 -1.92 3.10
CA GLY A 13 -6.87 -0.94 3.60
C GLY A 13 -5.52 -1.52 4.03
N THR A 14 -5.23 -2.78 3.69
CA THR A 14 -3.96 -3.44 4.04
C THR A 14 -2.91 -3.34 2.93
N PHE A 15 -3.18 -2.50 1.91
CA PHE A 15 -2.23 -2.14 0.86
C PHE A 15 -2.51 -0.73 0.35
N ILE A 16 -1.46 0.01 -0.02
CA ILE A 16 -1.55 1.37 -0.53
C ILE A 16 -2.26 1.46 -1.89
N ARG A 17 -2.94 2.58 -2.11
CA ARG A 17 -3.51 2.94 -3.42
C ARG A 17 -2.40 3.38 -4.37
N PRO A 18 -2.48 2.99 -5.66
CA PRO A 18 -1.47 3.39 -6.64
C PRO A 18 -1.53 4.90 -6.90
N VAL A 19 -0.40 5.44 -7.33
CA VAL A 19 -0.25 6.81 -7.84
C VAL A 19 -0.46 6.78 -9.35
N LYS A 20 -1.28 7.70 -9.85
CA LYS A 20 -1.52 7.85 -11.29
C LYS A 20 -0.44 8.76 -11.89
N LEU A 21 0.44 8.19 -12.73
CA LEU A 21 1.49 8.94 -13.42
C LEU A 21 1.07 9.39 -14.82
N ALA A 22 0.17 8.65 -15.47
CA ALA A 22 -0.36 8.98 -16.80
C ALA A 22 -1.80 8.48 -16.96
N PRO A 23 -2.53 8.87 -18.03
CA PRO A 23 -3.93 8.47 -18.22
C PRO A 23 -4.20 6.95 -18.11
N LYS A 24 -3.23 6.12 -18.53
CA LYS A 24 -3.29 4.65 -18.50
C LYS A 24 -2.17 4.02 -17.65
N LEU A 25 -1.51 4.78 -16.78
CA LEU A 25 -0.39 4.28 -15.97
C LEU A 25 -0.60 4.63 -14.49
N ALA A 26 -0.77 3.57 -13.68
CA ALA A 26 -0.85 3.65 -12.23
C ALA A 26 0.23 2.75 -11.65
N VAL A 27 1.05 3.29 -10.74
CA VAL A 27 2.19 2.58 -10.15
C VAL A 27 2.21 2.75 -8.64
N TRP A 28 3.00 1.93 -7.96
CA TRP A 28 3.23 2.05 -6.53
C TRP A 28 4.68 2.48 -6.26
N PRO A 29 4.90 3.46 -5.37
CA PRO A 29 6.24 3.79 -4.92
C PRO A 29 6.94 2.59 -4.28
N LYS A 30 8.17 2.32 -4.71
CA LYS A 30 8.96 1.15 -4.28
C LYS A 30 9.09 1.08 -2.75
N ASP A 31 9.40 2.21 -2.12
CA ASP A 31 9.73 2.25 -0.69
C ASP A 31 8.52 1.95 0.18
N GLU A 32 7.34 2.42 -0.21
CA GLU A 32 6.10 2.12 0.50
C GLU A 32 5.71 0.64 0.38
N VAL A 33 5.87 0.06 -0.82
CA VAL A 33 5.63 -1.37 -1.03
C VAL A 33 6.61 -2.21 -0.20
N ALA A 34 7.87 -1.81 -0.13
CA ALA A 34 8.89 -2.46 0.68
C ALA A 34 8.55 -2.42 2.18
N GLN A 35 8.10 -1.27 2.69
CA GLN A 35 7.71 -1.13 4.10
C GLN A 35 6.49 -1.99 4.46
N ILE A 36 5.47 -2.04 3.61
CA ILE A 36 4.29 -2.90 3.82
C ILE A 36 4.69 -4.38 3.79
N ASN A 37 5.56 -4.77 2.85
CA ASN A 37 6.05 -6.14 2.78
C ASN A 37 6.88 -6.51 4.02
N ALA A 38 7.76 -5.63 4.47
CA ALA A 38 8.51 -5.82 5.71
C ALA A 38 7.57 -5.95 6.92
N ALA A 39 6.51 -5.13 6.99
CA ALA A 39 5.49 -5.22 8.03
C ALA A 39 4.75 -6.57 8.02
N ARG A 40 4.45 -7.11 6.84
CA ARG A 40 3.85 -8.44 6.71
C ARG A 40 4.82 -9.56 7.12
N VAL A 41 6.09 -9.47 6.71
CA VAL A 41 7.11 -10.48 7.04
C VAL A 41 7.38 -10.55 8.54
N ARG A 42 7.35 -9.41 9.26
CA ARG A 42 7.45 -9.40 10.73
C ARG A 42 6.19 -9.91 11.45
N GLY A 43 5.14 -10.30 10.73
CA GLY A 43 3.88 -10.75 11.32
C GLY A 43 3.00 -9.64 11.91
N ALA A 44 3.06 -8.42 11.36
CA ALA A 44 2.17 -7.35 11.80
C ALA A 44 0.70 -7.70 11.56
N THR A 45 -0.17 -7.25 12.46
CA THR A 45 -1.61 -7.44 12.32
C THR A 45 -2.18 -6.54 11.21
N ASP A 46 -3.36 -6.89 10.71
CA ASP A 46 -4.06 -6.09 9.71
C ASP A 46 -4.31 -4.65 10.18
N ASP A 47 -4.55 -4.42 11.48
CA ASP A 47 -4.70 -3.07 12.07
C ASP A 47 -3.40 -2.28 12.01
N GLN A 48 -2.27 -2.91 12.34
CA GLN A 48 -0.96 -2.26 12.25
C GLN A 48 -0.60 -1.93 10.81
N ILE A 49 -0.94 -2.81 9.86
CA ILE A 49 -0.72 -2.56 8.44
C ILE A 49 -1.64 -1.43 7.96
N ARG A 50 -2.90 -1.37 8.40
CA ARG A 50 -3.81 -0.25 8.09
C ARG A 50 -3.26 1.09 8.58
N ALA A 51 -2.78 1.13 9.82
CA ALA A 51 -2.16 2.33 10.39
C ALA A 51 -0.94 2.77 9.57
N LEU A 52 -0.07 1.83 9.21
CA LEU A 52 1.09 2.09 8.34
C LEU A 52 0.69 2.60 6.95
N VAL A 53 -0.35 2.02 6.34
CA VAL A 53 -0.85 2.49 5.03
C VAL A 53 -1.33 3.93 5.09
N ILE A 54 -2.00 4.33 6.18
CA ILE A 54 -2.43 5.73 6.39
C ILE A 54 -1.20 6.63 6.53
N GLU A 55 -0.25 6.26 7.39
CA GLU A 55 0.98 7.02 7.62
C GLU A 55 1.76 7.25 6.32
N LEU A 56 1.98 6.19 5.53
CA LEU A 56 2.68 6.29 4.24
C LEU A 56 1.91 7.14 3.23
N THR A 57 0.58 7.04 3.21
CA THR A 57 -0.26 7.85 2.31
C THR A 57 -0.21 9.33 2.66
N GLU A 58 -0.19 9.68 3.95
CA GLU A 58 -0.04 11.07 4.39
C GLU A 58 1.38 11.59 4.15
N ALA A 59 2.41 10.80 4.47
CA ALA A 59 3.80 11.16 4.21
C ALA A 59 4.05 11.45 2.72
N ARG A 60 3.41 10.68 1.83
CA ARG A 60 3.47 10.91 0.38
C ARG A 60 2.97 12.29 -0.04
N LYS A 61 1.92 12.83 0.60
CA LYS A 61 1.40 14.17 0.28
C LYS A 61 2.40 15.28 0.58
N ASN A 62 3.34 15.02 1.49
CA ASN A 62 4.32 15.99 1.96
C ASN A 62 5.70 15.79 1.30
N CYS A 63 5.82 14.88 0.33
CA CYS A 63 7.05 14.67 -0.42
C CYS A 63 7.25 15.85 -1.38
N VAL A 64 8.32 16.63 -1.18
CA VAL A 64 8.73 17.79 -2.00
C VAL A 64 9.70 17.36 -3.10
#